data_AF-A0A4U0GFF8-F1
#
_entry.id   AF-A0A4U0GFF8-F1
#
_cell.length_a   1.000
_cell.length_b   1.000
_cell.length_c   1.000
_cell.angle_alpha   90.00
_cell.angle_beta   90.00
_cell.angle_gamma   90.00
#
_symmetry.space_group_name_H-M   'P 1'
#
loop_
_entity.id
_entity.type
_entity.pdbx_description
1 polymer ?
#
loop_
_entity_poly.entity_id
_entity_poly.type
_entity_poly.pdbx_seq_one_letter_code
_entity_poly.pdbx_strand_id
1 'polypeptide(L)'
;MEMHDEMMLDYPPSLAAAKQLGEVPAGFAFFEFECLGDRPEEFTVMKVTGAVFREAKTGKNKGRRTVAIPGTERTVYVTAEAIRDATPAGYGDAFRAKLAAATE
;
A
#
# COMPACT_ATOMS: atom_id res chain seq x y z
N MET A 1 -16.92 6.78 6.58
CA MET A 1 -15.76 6.36 7.39
C MET A 1 -14.53 6.88 6.66
N GLU A 2 -13.78 7.83 7.23
CA GLU A 2 -12.63 8.41 6.52
C GLU A 2 -11.62 7.31 6.22
N MET A 3 -11.36 7.08 4.94
CA MET A 3 -10.48 6.06 4.36
C MET A 3 -8.98 6.30 4.66
N HIS A 4 -8.68 7.07 5.71
CA HIS A 4 -7.33 7.57 6.01
C HIS A 4 -6.60 6.75 7.08
N ASP A 5 -7.28 5.82 7.76
CA ASP A 5 -6.64 4.98 8.79
C ASP A 5 -6.02 3.68 8.23
N GLU A 6 -6.41 3.27 7.03
CA GLU A 6 -5.95 2.04 6.37
C GLU A 6 -5.37 2.38 4.99
N MET A 7 -4.25 3.10 4.95
CA MET A 7 -3.56 3.37 3.68
C MET A 7 -3.11 2.06 3.04
N MET A 8 -3.80 1.69 1.95
CA MET A 8 -3.37 0.71 0.96
C MET A 8 -3.08 -0.71 1.48
N LEU A 9 -3.68 -1.15 2.60
CA LEU A 9 -3.49 -2.52 3.10
C LEU A 9 -4.11 -3.57 2.18
N ASP A 10 -5.25 -3.24 1.55
CA ASP A 10 -5.98 -4.13 0.63
C ASP A 10 -5.51 -4.04 -0.84
N TYR A 11 -4.48 -3.25 -1.13
CA TYR A 11 -4.00 -3.06 -2.50
C TYR A 11 -3.11 -4.25 -2.92
N PRO A 12 -3.29 -4.87 -4.10
CA PRO A 12 -2.59 -6.11 -4.43
C PRO A 12 -1.05 -6.06 -4.39
N PRO A 13 -0.40 -4.97 -4.83
CA PRO A 13 1.02 -4.77 -4.58
C PRO A 13 1.39 -4.75 -3.10
N SER A 14 0.56 -4.15 -2.25
CA SER A 14 0.76 -4.15 -0.80
C SER A 14 0.60 -5.54 -0.19
N LEU A 15 -0.36 -6.33 -0.66
CA LEU A 15 -0.54 -7.72 -0.22
C LEU A 15 0.67 -8.58 -0.58
N ALA A 16 1.20 -8.44 -1.79
CA ALA A 16 2.42 -9.10 -2.22
C ALA A 16 3.63 -8.64 -1.40
N ALA A 17 3.75 -7.33 -1.17
CA ALA A 17 4.82 -6.73 -0.39
C ALA A 17 4.76 -7.19 1.08
N ALA A 18 3.57 -7.26 1.67
CA ALA A 18 3.36 -7.75 3.04
C ALA A 18 3.73 -9.24 3.17
N LYS A 19 3.37 -10.08 2.19
CA LYS A 19 3.80 -11.50 2.13
C LYS A 19 5.33 -11.62 2.16
N GLN A 20 6.05 -10.76 1.44
CA GLN A 20 7.52 -10.77 1.40
C GLN A 20 8.15 -10.20 2.67
N LEU A 21 7.60 -9.12 3.23
CA LEU A 21 8.10 -8.47 4.45
C LEU A 21 7.86 -9.31 5.72
N GLY A 22 6.86 -10.20 5.69
CA GLY A 22 6.44 -10.98 6.85
C GLY A 22 5.80 -10.09 7.91
N GLU A 23 6.26 -10.19 9.16
CA GLU A 23 5.73 -9.41 10.26
C GLU A 23 6.17 -7.94 10.17
N VAL A 24 5.18 -7.04 10.05
CA VAL A 24 5.39 -5.60 10.03
C VAL A 24 4.95 -4.97 11.37
N PRO A 25 5.66 -3.93 11.85
CA PRO A 25 5.30 -3.26 13.10
C PRO A 25 3.90 -2.63 13.04
N ALA A 26 3.26 -2.46 14.21
CA ALA A 26 2.00 -1.74 14.30
C ALA A 26 2.13 -0.31 13.75
N GLY A 27 1.16 0.10 12.92
CA GLY A 27 1.18 1.41 12.26
C GLY A 27 2.04 1.48 10.99
N PHE A 28 2.59 0.35 10.53
CA PHE A 28 3.24 0.27 9.22
C PHE A 28 2.22 0.42 8.10
N ALA A 29 2.51 1.29 7.14
CA ALA A 29 1.71 1.48 5.92
C ALA A 29 2.62 1.74 4.71
N PHE A 30 2.19 1.27 3.54
CA PHE A 30 2.85 1.55 2.27
C PHE A 30 2.40 2.91 1.74
N PHE A 31 3.35 3.70 1.24
CA PHE A 31 3.08 5.07 0.76
C PHE A 31 3.62 5.37 -0.64
N GLU A 32 4.50 4.52 -1.18
CA GLU A 32 5.11 4.73 -2.50
C GLU A 32 5.15 3.42 -3.28
N PHE A 33 4.73 3.49 -4.55
CA PHE A 33 4.68 2.38 -5.49
C PHE A 33 5.25 2.87 -6.81
N GLU A 34 6.32 2.23 -7.27
CA GLU A 34 7.09 2.64 -8.44
C GLU A 34 7.28 1.42 -9.36
N CYS A 35 6.75 1.46 -10.58
CA CYS A 35 7.07 0.47 -11.60
C CYS A 35 8.48 0.73 -12.11
N LEU A 36 9.35 -0.29 -12.05
CA LEU A 36 10.70 -0.19 -12.56
C LEU A 36 10.74 -0.57 -14.05
N GLY A 37 11.56 0.16 -14.81
CA GLY A 37 11.71 0.05 -16.26
C GLY A 37 11.55 1.40 -16.93
N ASP A 38 12.17 1.59 -18.09
CA ASP A 38 12.06 2.84 -18.84
C ASP A 38 10.86 2.83 -19.80
N ARG A 39 10.39 1.63 -20.14
CA ARG A 39 9.32 1.40 -21.10
C ARG A 39 8.23 0.50 -20.51
N PRO A 40 6.95 0.66 -20.93
CA PRO A 40 5.85 -0.15 -20.41
C PRO A 40 6.06 -1.66 -20.51
N GLU A 41 6.74 -2.14 -21.56
CA GLU A 41 7.10 -3.55 -21.75
C GLU A 41 8.09 -4.10 -20.71
N GLU A 42 8.81 -3.22 -20.01
CA GLU A 42 9.81 -3.58 -18.99
C GLU A 42 9.24 -3.57 -17.57
N PHE A 43 7.99 -3.11 -17.38
CA PHE A 43 7.31 -2.98 -16.07
C PHE A 43 6.94 -4.35 -15.48
N THR A 44 7.96 -5.12 -15.14
CA THR A 44 7.89 -6.48 -14.62
C THR A 44 8.06 -6.52 -13.10
N VAL A 45 8.67 -5.48 -12.53
CA VAL A 45 8.96 -5.31 -11.11
C VAL A 45 8.41 -3.98 -10.62
N MET A 46 7.76 -4.01 -9.46
CA MET A 46 7.30 -2.84 -8.74
C MET A 46 8.06 -2.72 -7.42
N LYS A 47 8.67 -1.56 -7.20
CA LYS A 47 9.26 -1.15 -5.94
C LYS A 47 8.15 -0.58 -5.05
N VAL A 48 8.02 -1.13 -3.86
CA VAL A 48 7.00 -0.75 -2.88
C VAL A 48 7.70 -0.31 -1.60
N THR A 49 7.49 0.93 -1.21
CA THR A 49 8.06 1.51 0.03
C THR A 49 6.96 1.77 1.05
N GLY A 50 7.21 1.36 2.28
CA GLY A 50 6.37 1.67 3.43
C GLY A 50 7.18 2.10 4.63
N ALA A 51 6.51 2.68 5.62
CA ALA A 51 7.10 3.09 6.88
C ALA A 51 6.09 2.96 8.01
N VAL A 52 6.55 3.06 9.26
CA VAL A 52 5.67 3.21 10.41
C VAL A 52 5.20 4.65 10.49
N PHE A 53 3.89 4.84 10.53
CA PHE A 53 3.27 6.14 10.73
C PHE A 53 2.68 6.24 12.12
N ARG A 54 2.88 7.40 12.75
CA ARG A 54 2.24 7.75 14.02
C ARG A 54 1.18 8.83 13.84
N GLU A 55 0.32 8.92 14.84
CA GLU A 55 -0.65 10.00 14.95
C GLU A 55 0.05 11.37 15.06
N ALA A 56 -0.49 12.35 14.35
CA ALA A 56 -0.12 13.75 14.55
C ALA A 56 -0.74 14.27 15.85
N LYS A 57 0.10 14.79 16.77
CA LYS A 57 -0.36 15.34 18.05
C LYS A 57 -0.87 16.79 17.94
N THR A 58 -0.51 17.48 16.85
CA THR A 58 -0.74 18.91 16.63
C THR A 58 -1.03 19.21 15.16
N GLY A 59 -1.63 20.38 14.88
CA GLY A 59 -1.90 20.87 13.52
C GLY A 59 -3.20 20.36 12.90
N LYS A 60 -3.45 20.72 11.63
CA LYS A 60 -4.69 20.40 10.90
C LYS A 60 -4.98 18.90 10.74
N ASN A 61 -3.94 18.08 10.83
CA ASN A 61 -4.01 16.62 10.71
C ASN A 61 -4.02 15.92 12.08
N LYS A 62 -4.22 16.65 13.19
CA LYS A 62 -4.23 16.07 14.54
C LYS A 62 -5.23 14.92 14.62
N GLY A 63 -4.84 13.82 15.26
CA GLY A 63 -5.67 12.61 15.34
C GLY A 63 -5.50 11.66 14.14
N ARG A 64 -4.84 12.09 13.06
CA ARG A 64 -4.62 11.27 11.86
C ARG A 64 -3.22 10.67 11.84
N ARG A 65 -3.10 9.43 11.39
CA ARG A 65 -1.84 8.71 11.21
C ARG A 65 -1.10 9.20 9.96
N THR A 66 -0.42 10.34 10.06
CA THR A 66 0.20 11.03 8.90
C THR A 66 1.68 11.35 9.08
N VAL A 67 2.28 11.00 10.22
CA VAL A 67 3.70 11.30 10.46
C VAL A 67 4.54 10.02 10.34
N ALA A 68 5.30 9.90 9.26
CA ALA A 68 6.28 8.82 9.09
C ALA A 68 7.36 8.90 10.18
N ILE A 69 7.73 7.77 10.75
CA ILE A 69 8.82 7.66 11.73
C ILE A 69 10.13 7.42 10.95
N PRO A 70 11.12 8.32 11.02
CA PRO A 70 12.40 8.15 10.33
C PRO A 70 13.09 6.84 10.73
N GLY A 71 13.72 6.18 9.76
CA GLY A 71 14.42 4.90 9.98
C GLY A 71 13.53 3.66 10.09
N THR A 72 12.21 3.81 9.92
CA THR A 72 11.28 2.68 9.84
C THR A 72 10.89 2.31 8.41
N GLU A 73 11.49 2.97 7.43
CA GLU A 73 11.27 2.73 6.01
C GLU A 73 11.74 1.34 5.62
N ARG A 74 10.89 0.62 4.90
CA ARG A 74 11.20 -0.67 4.30
C ARG A 74 10.75 -0.64 2.85
N THR A 75 11.64 -1.08 1.97
CA THR A 75 11.37 -1.21 0.54
C THR A 75 11.45 -2.67 0.14
N VAL A 76 10.49 -3.12 -0.66
CA VAL A 76 10.51 -4.45 -1.28
C VAL A 76 10.22 -4.35 -2.76
N TYR A 77 10.66 -5.37 -3.50
CA TYR A 77 10.49 -5.47 -4.94
C TYR A 77 9.58 -6.66 -5.24
N VAL A 78 8.38 -6.36 -5.73
CA VAL A 78 7.37 -7.37 -6.06
C VAL A 78 7.27 -7.52 -7.57
N THR A 79 7.18 -8.75 -8.06
CA THR A 79 6.96 -9.03 -9.48
C THR A 79 5.47 -9.01 -9.81
N ALA A 80 5.13 -8.82 -11.09
CA ALA A 80 3.74 -8.96 -11.56
C ALA A 80 3.13 -10.32 -11.20
N GLU A 81 3.93 -11.39 -11.17
CA GLU A 81 3.49 -12.72 -10.76
C GLU A 81 3.17 -12.79 -9.27
N ALA A 82 4.03 -12.22 -8.41
CA ALA A 82 3.78 -12.16 -6.97
C ALA A 82 2.51 -11.35 -6.64
N ILE A 83 2.26 -10.27 -7.40
CA ILE A 83 1.03 -9.49 -7.28
C ILE A 83 -0.19 -10.35 -7.65
N ARG A 84 -0.13 -11.09 -8.76
CA ARG A 84 -1.24 -11.97 -9.19
C ARG A 84 -1.52 -13.06 -8.17
N ASP A 85 -0.49 -13.69 -7.60
CA ASP A 85 -0.63 -14.71 -6.55
C ASP A 85 -1.20 -14.14 -5.24
N ALA A 86 -0.84 -12.91 -4.89
CA ALA A 86 -1.35 -12.24 -3.69
C ALA A 86 -2.75 -11.66 -3.87
N THR A 87 -3.24 -11.52 -5.11
CA THR A 87 -4.56 -10.96 -5.41
C THR A 87 -5.64 -11.99 -5.10
N PRO A 88 -6.58 -11.72 -4.17
CA PRO A 88 -7.71 -12.62 -3.94
C PRO A 88 -8.59 -12.75 -5.20
N ALA A 89 -9.15 -13.93 -5.43
CA ALA A 89 -10.15 -14.13 -6.48
C ALA A 89 -11.33 -13.17 -6.27
N GLY A 90 -11.72 -12.45 -7.33
CA GLY A 90 -12.80 -11.45 -7.26
C GLY A 90 -12.37 -10.05 -6.78
N TYR A 91 -11.08 -9.78 -6.56
CA TYR A 91 -10.59 -8.43 -6.23
C TYR A 91 -11.05 -7.38 -7.24
N GLY A 92 -11.05 -7.70 -8.54
CA GLY A 92 -11.49 -6.79 -9.60
C GLY A 92 -12.96 -6.37 -9.47
N ASP A 93 -13.83 -7.30 -9.06
CA ASP A 93 -15.26 -7.04 -8.87
C ASP A 93 -15.52 -6.27 -7.57
N ALA A 94 -14.81 -6.63 -6.50
CA ALA A 94 -14.86 -5.90 -5.23
C ALA A 94 -14.33 -4.45 -5.36
N PHE A 95 -13.26 -4.25 -6.13
CA PHE A 95 -12.72 -2.92 -6.40
C PHE A 95 -13.69 -2.08 -7.23
N ARG A 96 -14.32 -2.66 -8.26
CA ARG A 96 -15.35 -1.98 -9.08
C ARG A 96 -16.58 -1.63 -8.25
N ALA A 97 -17.03 -2.52 -7.37
CA ALA A 97 -18.15 -2.26 -6.46
C ALA A 97 -17.82 -1.14 -5.44
N LYS A 98 -16.62 -1.16 -4.85
CA LYS A 98 -16.14 -0.07 -3.97
C LYS A 98 -16.03 1.27 -4.71
N LEU A 99 -15.54 1.26 -5.96
CA LEU A 99 -15.43 2.47 -6.78
C LEU A 99 -16.80 3.06 -7.09
N ALA A 100 -17.77 2.21 -7.46
CA ALA A 100 -19.14 2.64 -7.73
C ALA A 100 -19.80 3.26 -6.49
N ALA A 101 -19.57 2.68 -5.30
CA ALA A 101 -20.09 3.20 -4.03
C ALA A 101 -19.39 4.47 -3.52
N ALA A 102 -18.22 4.83 -4.07
CA ALA A 102 -17.50 6.06 -3.72
C ALA A 102 -17.87 7.25 -4.62
N THR A 103 -18.64 6.99 -5.69
CA THR A 103 -19.15 8.00 -6.63
C THR A 103 -20.59 8.46 -6.35
N GLU A 104 -21.19 8.00 -5.24
CA GLU A 104 -22.52 8.41 -4.74
C GLU A 104 -22.40 9.16 -3.40
#